data_AF-A0A3B0XIQ8-F1
#
_entry.id   AF-A0A3B0XIQ8-F1
#
_cell.length_a   1.000
_cell.length_b   1.000
_cell.length_c   1.000
_cell.angle_alpha   90.00
_cell.angle_beta   90.00
_cell.angle_gamma   90.00
#
_symmetry.space_group_name_H-M   'P 1'
#
loop_
_entity.id
_entity.type
_entity.pdbx_description
1 polymer ?
#
loop_
_entity_poly.entity_id
_entity_poly.type
_entity_poly.pdbx_seq_one_letter_code
_entity_poly.pdbx_strand_id
1 'polypeptide(L)'
;MNKPAYHVKPSSIHGKGLFAARDIKKGDVIGSIKYQPTDEDGLHVLWVNDNLSVRVDCDLKYINHNSKPNACYYDDLKVVALKHIRKGDEITHNYGDDWD
;
A
#
# COMPACT_ATOMS: atom_id res chain seq x y z
N MET A 1 15.52 18.34 4.25
CA MET A 1 14.60 17.28 4.72
C MET A 1 13.94 16.68 3.50
N ASN A 2 14.03 15.36 3.29
CA ASN A 2 13.30 14.71 2.20
C ASN A 2 11.80 14.83 2.48
N LYS A 3 11.03 15.36 1.52
CA LYS A 3 9.57 15.38 1.62
C LYS A 3 9.04 13.95 1.66
N PRO A 4 8.05 13.63 2.51
CA PRO A 4 7.44 12.31 2.52
C PRO A 4 6.85 11.99 1.15
N ALA A 5 6.87 10.71 0.76
CA ALA A 5 6.29 10.28 -0.51
C ALA A 5 4.75 10.31 -0.48
N TYR A 6 4.15 10.20 0.71
CA TYR A 6 2.71 10.06 0.91
C TYR A 6 2.22 10.77 2.18
N HIS A 7 0.90 10.86 2.32
CA HIS A 7 0.18 11.25 3.53
C HIS A 7 -1.15 10.48 3.65
N VAL A 8 -1.70 10.40 4.86
CA VAL A 8 -2.99 9.72 5.12
C VAL A 8 -4.10 10.76 5.26
N LYS A 9 -5.24 10.52 4.62
CA LYS A 9 -6.46 11.34 4.78
C LYS A 9 -7.72 10.48 4.55
N PRO A 10 -8.94 10.98 4.83
CA PRO A 10 -10.16 10.27 4.47
C PRO A 10 -10.21 9.92 2.98
N SER A 11 -10.63 8.70 2.67
CA SER A 11 -10.75 8.19 1.31
C SER A 11 -12.21 8.17 0.86
N SER A 12 -12.44 8.39 -0.42
CA SER A 12 -13.75 8.17 -1.05
C SER A 12 -14.02 6.68 -1.35
N ILE A 13 -12.99 5.82 -1.28
CA ILE A 13 -13.12 4.37 -1.46
C ILE A 13 -13.63 3.76 -0.14
N HIS A 14 -12.83 3.85 0.92
CA HIS A 14 -13.18 3.32 2.23
C HIS A 14 -12.31 3.95 3.33
N GLY A 15 -12.93 4.34 4.44
CA GLY A 15 -12.25 4.82 5.66
C GLY A 15 -11.15 5.86 5.40
N LYS A 16 -9.89 5.47 5.64
CA LYS A 16 -8.70 6.27 5.33
C LYS A 16 -8.00 5.70 4.10
N GLY A 17 -7.38 6.59 3.33
CA GLY A 17 -6.54 6.23 2.19
C GLY A 17 -5.14 6.80 2.32
N LEU A 18 -4.21 6.19 1.59
CA LEU A 18 -2.86 6.69 1.38
C LEU A 18 -2.81 7.53 0.11
N PHE A 19 -2.29 8.75 0.17
CA PHE A 19 -2.27 9.68 -0.97
C PHE A 19 -0.86 10.18 -1.25
N ALA A 20 -0.52 10.30 -2.54
CA ALA A 20 0.79 10.77 -2.95
C ALA A 20 1.00 12.24 -2.52
N ALA A 21 2.06 12.52 -1.77
CA ALA A 21 2.42 13.87 -1.33
C ALA A 21 3.26 14.64 -2.37
N ARG A 22 3.77 13.91 -3.37
CA ARG A 22 4.54 14.39 -4.52
C ARG A 22 4.27 13.47 -5.71
N ASP A 23 4.76 13.83 -6.89
CA ASP A 23 4.79 12.90 -8.01
C ASP A 23 5.71 11.72 -7.70
N ILE A 24 5.25 10.53 -8.08
CA ILE A 24 5.95 9.24 -7.89
C ILE A 24 6.03 8.58 -9.27
N LYS A 25 7.25 8.28 -9.71
CA LYS A 25 7.46 7.65 -11.02
C LYS A 25 7.17 6.16 -10.94
N LYS A 26 6.82 5.56 -12.07
CA LYS A 26 6.75 4.11 -12.19
C LYS A 26 8.09 3.49 -11.74
N GLY A 27 8.02 2.49 -10.87
CA GLY A 27 9.18 1.81 -10.30
C GLY A 27 9.77 2.46 -9.05
N ASP A 28 9.32 3.67 -8.66
CA ASP A 28 9.76 4.27 -7.41
C ASP A 28 9.25 3.46 -6.20
N VAL A 29 10.12 3.29 -5.21
CA VAL A 29 9.72 2.79 -3.89
C VAL A 29 8.96 3.89 -3.14
N ILE A 30 7.71 3.58 -2.79
CA ILE A 30 6.82 4.46 -2.02
C ILE A 30 7.18 4.37 -0.53
N GLY A 31 7.47 3.16 -0.05
CA GLY A 31 7.92 2.89 1.31
C GLY A 31 8.18 1.41 1.53
N SER A 32 8.73 1.07 2.70
CA SER A 32 8.85 -0.29 3.21
C SER A 32 7.88 -0.48 4.36
N ILE A 33 7.15 -1.60 4.38
CA ILE A 33 6.22 -1.86 5.48
C ILE A 33 7.00 -2.13 6.77
N LYS A 34 6.55 -1.49 7.85
CA LYS A 34 6.80 -1.96 9.21
C LYS A 34 5.69 -2.92 9.57
N TYR A 35 6.01 -4.00 10.25
CA TYR A 35 5.08 -5.09 10.46
C TYR A 35 5.38 -5.89 11.72
N GLN A 36 4.39 -6.68 12.12
CA GLN A 36 4.53 -7.78 13.07
C GLN A 36 4.22 -9.09 12.32
N PRO A 37 5.06 -10.13 12.40
CA PRO A 37 4.70 -11.46 11.90
C PRO A 37 3.42 -11.96 12.60
N THR A 38 2.57 -12.66 11.86
CA THR A 38 1.34 -13.24 12.40
C THR A 38 0.92 -14.44 11.57
N ASP A 39 0.23 -15.40 12.19
CA ASP A 39 -0.42 -16.56 11.58
C ASP A 39 -1.96 -16.46 11.61
N GLU A 40 -2.49 -15.36 12.15
CA GLU A 40 -3.92 -15.09 12.25
C GLU A 40 -4.37 -14.14 11.13
N ASP A 41 -5.52 -14.44 10.51
CA ASP A 41 -6.16 -13.50 9.60
C ASP A 41 -6.78 -12.32 10.36
N GLY A 42 -6.88 -11.17 9.70
CA GLY A 42 -7.49 -10.00 10.30
C GLY A 42 -7.19 -8.69 9.59
N LEU A 43 -7.57 -7.60 10.24
CA LEU A 43 -7.41 -6.25 9.70
C LEU A 43 -5.93 -5.94 9.42
N HIS A 44 -5.65 -5.57 8.17
CA HIS A 44 -4.32 -5.18 7.68
C HIS A 44 -3.28 -6.30 7.70
N VAL A 45 -3.72 -7.56 7.64
CA VAL A 45 -2.84 -8.71 7.41
C VAL A 45 -2.57 -8.84 5.92
N LEU A 46 -1.30 -9.03 5.56
CA LEU A 46 -0.85 -9.35 4.22
C LEU A 46 -0.22 -10.76 4.23
N TRP A 47 -0.69 -11.61 3.32
CA TRP A 47 -0.10 -12.91 3.04
C TRP A 47 0.95 -12.71 1.94
N VAL A 48 2.22 -12.57 2.35
CA VAL A 48 3.33 -12.21 1.45
C VAL A 48 3.73 -13.43 0.61
N ASN A 49 3.84 -14.59 1.24
CA ASN A 49 4.07 -15.88 0.60
C ASN A 49 3.69 -17.02 1.57
N ASP A 50 3.84 -18.27 1.15
CA ASP A 50 3.50 -19.48 1.91
C ASP A 50 4.14 -19.56 3.31
N ASN A 51 5.24 -18.83 3.54
CA ASN A 51 6.00 -18.86 4.80
C ASN A 51 5.96 -17.54 5.56
N LEU A 52 5.31 -16.50 5.03
CA LEU A 52 5.32 -15.17 5.62
C LEU A 52 3.97 -14.48 5.47
N SER A 53 3.31 -14.31 6.61
CA SER A 53 2.16 -13.43 6.80
C SER A 53 2.50 -12.37 7.84
N VAL A 54 2.04 -11.15 7.58
CA VAL A 54 2.44 -9.96 8.34
C VAL A 54 1.26 -9.04 8.59
N ARG A 55 1.14 -8.53 9.81
CA ARG A 55 0.22 -7.43 10.13
C ARG A 55 0.94 -6.11 9.96
N VAL A 56 0.47 -5.26 9.05
CA VAL A 56 1.10 -3.98 8.72
C VAL A 56 0.92 -2.98 9.86
N ASP A 57 2.03 -2.47 10.38
CA ASP A 57 2.12 -1.55 11.52
C ASP A 57 2.75 -0.21 11.12
N CYS A 58 2.32 0.32 9.98
CA CYS A 58 2.63 1.66 9.51
C CYS A 58 1.51 2.20 8.64
N ASP A 59 1.62 3.46 8.20
CA ASP A 59 0.61 4.13 7.38
C ASP A 59 0.30 3.41 6.06
N LEU A 60 1.20 2.57 5.56
CA LEU A 60 0.97 1.78 4.33
C LEU A 60 -0.23 0.83 4.47
N LYS A 61 -0.69 0.52 5.69
CA LYS A 61 -1.94 -0.23 5.93
C LYS A 61 -3.20 0.44 5.40
N TYR A 62 -3.13 1.73 5.06
CA TYR A 62 -4.23 2.52 4.50
C TYR A 62 -4.22 2.55 2.96
N ILE A 63 -3.40 1.73 2.28
CA ILE A 63 -3.50 1.55 0.83
C ILE A 63 -4.75 0.73 0.57
N ASN A 64 -5.75 1.35 -0.06
CA ASN A 64 -7.03 0.71 -0.36
C ASN A 64 -6.98 -0.18 -1.60
N HIS A 65 -8.01 -1.02 -1.74
CA HIS A 65 -8.22 -1.87 -2.90
C HIS A 65 -8.58 -1.06 -4.16
N ASN A 66 -8.03 -1.46 -5.31
CA ASN A 66 -8.58 -1.14 -6.63
C ASN A 66 -8.14 -2.22 -7.64
N SER A 67 -9.07 -2.72 -8.45
CA SER A 67 -8.80 -3.73 -9.50
C SER A 67 -7.88 -3.22 -10.62
N LYS A 68 -7.73 -1.91 -10.77
CA LYS A 68 -6.76 -1.24 -11.67
C LYS A 68 -5.74 -0.42 -10.86
N PRO A 69 -4.95 -1.08 -10.00
CA PRO A 69 -4.16 -0.40 -8.98
C PRO A 69 -3.04 0.47 -9.58
N ASN A 70 -2.44 1.28 -8.73
CA ASN A 70 -1.26 2.07 -9.09
C ASN A 70 -0.01 1.73 -8.28
N ALA A 71 -0.12 0.86 -7.28
CA ALA A 71 1.00 0.30 -6.52
C ALA A 71 0.83 -1.20 -6.24
N CYS A 72 1.92 -1.87 -5.87
CA CYS A 72 1.92 -3.25 -5.39
C CYS A 72 2.86 -3.41 -4.19
N TYR A 73 2.61 -4.44 -3.38
CA TYR A 73 3.56 -4.97 -2.41
C TYR A 73 4.45 -6.00 -3.11
N TYR A 74 5.75 -5.99 -2.82
CA TYR A 74 6.70 -7.03 -3.22
C TYR A 74 7.11 -7.86 -2.00
N ASP A 75 7.65 -9.06 -2.25
CA ASP A 75 8.10 -10.01 -1.23
C ASP A 75 9.18 -9.45 -0.30
N ASP A 76 9.95 -8.46 -0.77
CA ASP A 76 10.93 -7.71 0.02
C ASP A 76 10.29 -6.62 0.90
N LEU A 77 8.97 -6.66 1.05
CA LEU A 77 8.16 -5.81 1.92
C LEU A 77 8.18 -4.33 1.50
N LYS A 78 8.51 -4.05 0.24
CA LYS A 78 8.40 -2.72 -0.35
C LYS A 78 7.06 -2.53 -1.05
N VAL A 79 6.57 -1.31 -0.98
CA VAL A 79 5.49 -0.82 -1.82
C VAL A 79 6.10 -0.02 -2.96
N VAL A 80 5.75 -0.37 -4.19
CA VAL A 80 6.33 0.22 -5.40
C VAL A 80 5.23 0.67 -6.35
N ALA A 81 5.46 1.80 -7.02
CA ALA A 81 4.54 2.34 -8.00
C ALA A 81 4.54 1.52 -9.31
N LEU A 82 3.37 1.04 -9.73
CA LEU A 82 3.16 0.31 -10.99
C LEU A 82 3.07 1.23 -12.21
N LYS A 83 2.68 2.49 -11.98
CA LYS A 83 2.55 3.55 -12.99
C LYS A 83 2.92 4.90 -12.37
N HIS A 84 2.95 5.95 -13.18
CA HIS A 84 3.12 7.30 -12.66
C HIS A 84 1.92 7.68 -11.77
N ILE A 85 2.19 8.12 -10.54
CA ILE A 85 1.18 8.57 -9.57
C ILE A 85 1.41 10.07 -9.35
N ARG A 86 0.40 10.89 -9.67
CA ARG A 86 0.49 12.34 -9.51
C ARG A 86 0.32 12.71 -8.04
N LYS A 87 0.92 13.82 -7.64
CA LYS A 87 0.63 14.42 -6.33
C LYS A 87 -0.88 14.55 -6.13
N GLY A 88 -1.38 13.99 -5.02
CA GLY A 88 -2.79 14.02 -4.64
C GLY A 88 -3.60 12.79 -5.07
N ASP A 89 -3.07 11.94 -5.96
CA ASP A 89 -3.70 10.67 -6.31
C ASP A 89 -3.71 9.72 -5.09
N GLU A 90 -4.78 8.95 -4.96
CA GLU A 90 -4.85 7.86 -3.97
C GLU A 90 -4.00 6.69 -4.46
N ILE A 91 -3.18 6.14 -3.56
CA ILE A 91 -2.34 4.98 -3.80
C ILE A 91 -3.17 3.74 -3.44
N THR A 92 -3.31 2.83 -4.40
CA THR A 92 -4.13 1.63 -4.28
C THR A 92 -3.37 0.39 -4.77
N HIS A 93 -3.72 -0.77 -4.20
CA HIS A 93 -3.23 -2.07 -4.66
C HIS A 93 -4.39 -3.03 -4.95
N ASN A 94 -4.13 -4.10 -5.68
CA ASN A 94 -5.11 -5.17 -5.84
C ASN A 94 -5.02 -6.11 -4.63
N TYR A 95 -6.16 -6.44 -4.02
CA TYR A 95 -6.26 -7.33 -2.85
C TYR A 95 -6.37 -8.81 -3.28
N GLY A 96 -6.63 -9.08 -4.56
CA GLY A 96 -6.95 -10.41 -5.10
C GLY A 96 -8.38 -10.48 -5.64
N ASP A 97 -8.66 -11.56 -6.35
CA ASP A 97 -9.89 -11.76 -7.14
C ASP A 97 -11.17 -11.79 -6.29
N ASP A 98 -11.07 -12.07 -4.99
CA ASP A 98 -12.21 -12.07 -4.05
C ASP A 98 -12.76 -10.66 -3.74
N TRP A 99 -12.11 -9.61 -4.24
CA TRP A 99 -12.41 -8.20 -3.91
C TRP A 99 -12.82 -7.34 -5.12
N ASP A 100 -13.11 -7.97 -6.27
CA ASP A 100 -13.56 -7.30 -7.51
C ASP A 100 -15.06 -6.97 -7.57
#